data_AF-A0AAW0P6K6-F1
#
_entry.id   AF-A0AAW0P6K6-F1
#
_cell.length_a   1.000
_cell.length_b   1.000
_cell.length_c   1.000
_cell.angle_alpha   90.00
_cell.angle_beta   90.00
_cell.angle_gamma   90.00
#
_symmetry.space_group_name_H-M   'P 1'
#
loop_
_entity.id
_entity.type
_entity.pdbx_description
1 polymer ?
#
loop_
_entity_poly.entity_id
_entity_poly.type
_entity_poly.pdbx_seq_one_letter_code
_entity_poly.pdbx_strand_id
1 'polypeptide(L)'
;MPKVPKNCSKVKGKQETRTTRATAHLAAQSNQEETMDETSQQTKAMEKDISNKTIFDMLQKMSVDLEDLKTIKEITASVEEKLTSIVTRVTEVEERVSAVEDTLAKQNENPPVTKAEWRQLRDRMAMMEDRTRRNNLRFVGFKEGSEKNDTAGFLIQFLTATLGMSPAASQGFEIERAHRNPSTETRFQREAEDHHCRLSTTSRLLEHSACGQGENNESSGKIIK
;
A
#
# COMPACT_ATOMS: atom_id res chain seq x y z
N MET A 1 -18.87 -68.99 -54.22
CA MET A 1 -20.30 -69.25 -54.52
C MET A 1 -21.11 -68.22 -53.75
N PRO A 2 -22.16 -67.58 -54.29
CA PRO A 2 -22.78 -67.67 -55.63
C PRO A 2 -22.86 -66.27 -56.31
N LYS A 3 -23.37 -65.99 -57.51
CA LYS A 3 -23.82 -66.69 -58.73
C LYS A 3 -23.98 -65.59 -59.79
N VAL A 4 -23.48 -65.82 -61.01
CA VAL A 4 -23.94 -65.12 -62.23
C VAL A 4 -25.31 -65.71 -62.63
N PRO A 5 -26.11 -65.01 -63.46
CA PRO A 5 -26.49 -65.61 -64.75
C PRO A 5 -26.27 -64.61 -65.90
N LYS A 6 -25.42 -64.93 -66.88
CA LYS A 6 -25.71 -65.69 -68.11
C LYS A 6 -26.79 -65.03 -68.99
N ASN A 7 -26.39 -64.47 -70.13
CA ASN A 7 -26.53 -65.20 -71.39
C ASN A 7 -25.78 -64.57 -72.58
N CYS A 8 -25.02 -65.44 -73.25
CA CYS A 8 -24.49 -65.28 -74.60
C CYS A 8 -25.55 -65.58 -75.66
N SER A 9 -25.42 -64.98 -76.84
CA SER A 9 -25.44 -65.60 -78.19
C SER A 9 -25.58 -64.47 -79.22
N LYS A 10 -25.03 -64.48 -80.43
CA LYS A 10 -24.25 -65.43 -81.22
C LYS A 10 -23.60 -64.59 -82.33
N VAL A 11 -22.32 -64.82 -82.61
CA VAL A 11 -21.63 -64.33 -83.82
C VAL A 11 -22.15 -65.07 -85.05
N LYS A 12 -22.42 -64.37 -86.15
CA LYS A 12 -22.15 -64.85 -87.54
C LYS A 12 -21.97 -63.62 -88.45
N GLY A 13 -20.77 -63.49 -89.02
CA GLY A 13 -20.46 -62.46 -90.02
C GLY A 13 -20.91 -62.83 -91.43
N LYS A 14 -20.85 -61.85 -92.34
CA LYS A 14 -20.33 -62.04 -93.70
C LYS A 14 -20.06 -60.69 -94.38
N GLN A 15 -19.05 -60.74 -95.24
CA GLN A 15 -18.36 -59.68 -95.95
C GLN A 15 -19.23 -58.92 -96.97
N GLU A 16 -18.83 -57.67 -97.17
CA GLU A 16 -18.91 -56.79 -98.34
C GLU A 16 -19.58 -57.33 -99.63
N THR A 17 -20.46 -56.52 -100.24
CA THR A 17 -20.19 -55.87 -101.54
C THR A 17 -21.30 -54.90 -101.96
N ARG A 18 -20.91 -53.62 -101.99
CA ARG A 18 -21.06 -52.64 -103.09
C ARG A 18 -22.38 -52.58 -103.90
N THR A 19 -22.87 -51.33 -103.93
CA THR A 19 -23.55 -50.64 -105.05
C THR A 19 -25.07 -50.57 -104.95
N THR A 20 -25.56 -49.50 -104.33
CA THR A 20 -26.56 -48.55 -104.89
C THR A 20 -27.07 -47.62 -103.79
N ARG A 21 -26.41 -46.48 -103.55
CA ARG A 21 -27.08 -45.25 -103.05
C ARG A 21 -26.17 -44.02 -103.05
N ALA A 22 -25.70 -43.64 -104.23
CA ALA A 22 -24.94 -42.40 -104.43
C ALA A 22 -25.80 -41.10 -104.36
N THR A 23 -26.92 -41.11 -103.63
CA THR A 23 -27.87 -39.98 -103.59
C THR A 23 -28.39 -39.62 -102.20
N ALA A 24 -27.71 -40.05 -101.12
CA ALA A 24 -28.02 -39.61 -99.75
C ALA A 24 -26.86 -38.89 -99.03
N HIS A 25 -25.67 -38.80 -99.64
CA HIS A 25 -24.48 -38.25 -99.00
C HIS A 25 -24.26 -36.75 -99.24
N LEU A 26 -24.96 -36.14 -100.20
CA LEU A 26 -24.78 -34.73 -100.59
C LEU A 26 -25.72 -33.76 -99.85
N ALA A 27 -26.75 -34.25 -99.16
CA ALA A 27 -27.63 -33.44 -98.30
C ALA A 27 -27.24 -33.50 -96.81
N ALA A 28 -26.33 -34.40 -96.43
CA ALA A 28 -25.82 -34.51 -95.06
C ALA A 28 -24.54 -33.69 -94.83
N GLN A 29 -23.88 -33.22 -95.90
CA GLN A 29 -22.64 -32.46 -95.83
C GLN A 29 -22.84 -30.94 -95.73
N SER A 30 -23.97 -30.37 -96.17
CA SER A 30 -24.23 -28.92 -95.98
C SER A 30 -24.83 -28.58 -94.61
N ASN A 31 -25.38 -29.56 -93.87
CA ASN A 31 -25.96 -29.34 -92.53
C ASN A 31 -24.97 -29.64 -91.38
N GLN A 32 -23.77 -30.17 -91.68
CA GLN A 32 -22.75 -30.45 -90.66
C GLN A 32 -21.77 -29.28 -90.45
N GLU A 33 -21.61 -28.38 -91.44
CA GLU A 33 -20.77 -27.18 -91.31
C GLU A 33 -21.47 -26.04 -90.55
N GLU A 34 -22.76 -25.78 -90.81
CA GLU A 34 -23.54 -24.78 -90.04
C GLU A 34 -23.75 -25.20 -88.58
N THR A 35 -23.95 -26.50 -88.32
CA THR A 35 -24.12 -27.01 -86.95
C THR A 35 -22.80 -27.10 -86.17
N MET A 36 -21.64 -27.25 -86.83
CA MET A 36 -20.34 -27.16 -86.16
C MET A 36 -19.95 -25.72 -85.80
N ASP A 37 -20.33 -24.72 -86.60
CA ASP A 37 -20.02 -23.32 -86.32
C ASP A 37 -20.93 -22.73 -85.23
N GLU A 38 -22.24 -23.01 -85.24
CA GLU A 38 -23.16 -22.62 -84.15
C GLU A 38 -22.79 -23.31 -82.82
N THR A 39 -22.45 -24.60 -82.84
CA THR A 39 -22.03 -25.32 -81.62
C THR A 39 -20.66 -24.83 -81.11
N SER A 40 -19.75 -24.42 -81.99
CA SER A 40 -18.43 -23.83 -81.65
C SER A 40 -18.54 -22.40 -81.13
N GLN A 41 -19.50 -21.61 -81.63
CA GLN A 41 -19.81 -20.27 -81.11
C GLN A 41 -20.55 -20.34 -79.77
N GLN A 42 -21.44 -21.32 -79.59
CA GLN A 42 -22.17 -21.55 -78.35
C GLN A 42 -21.27 -22.08 -77.22
N THR A 43 -20.29 -22.94 -77.52
CA THR A 43 -19.28 -23.40 -76.53
C THR A 43 -18.33 -22.28 -76.11
N LYS A 44 -17.89 -21.42 -77.04
CA LYS A 44 -17.08 -20.22 -76.74
C LYS A 44 -17.85 -19.20 -75.90
N ALA A 45 -19.14 -19.00 -76.15
CA ALA A 45 -19.99 -18.13 -75.34
C ALA A 45 -20.15 -18.69 -73.92
N MET A 46 -20.39 -19.99 -73.79
CA MET A 46 -20.53 -20.67 -72.49
C MET A 46 -19.21 -20.66 -71.70
N GLU A 47 -18.05 -20.82 -72.33
CA GLU A 47 -16.73 -20.64 -71.70
C GLU A 47 -16.50 -19.20 -71.21
N LYS A 48 -16.93 -18.21 -71.98
CA LYS A 48 -16.83 -16.80 -71.60
C LYS A 48 -17.73 -16.47 -70.41
N ASP A 49 -18.93 -17.05 -70.33
CA ASP A 49 -19.83 -16.89 -69.20
C ASP A 49 -19.32 -17.60 -67.93
N ILE A 50 -18.71 -18.78 -68.07
CA ILE A 50 -18.04 -19.48 -66.96
C ILE A 50 -16.87 -18.65 -66.44
N SER A 51 -16.06 -18.06 -67.32
CA SER A 51 -14.93 -17.20 -66.90
C SER A 51 -15.42 -15.92 -66.22
N ASN A 52 -16.45 -15.26 -66.76
CA ASN A 52 -17.06 -14.08 -66.16
C ASN A 52 -17.63 -14.37 -64.77
N LYS A 53 -18.30 -15.51 -64.60
CA LYS A 53 -18.81 -15.96 -63.29
C LYS A 53 -17.67 -16.19 -62.29
N THR A 54 -16.59 -16.82 -62.73
CA THR A 54 -15.41 -17.07 -61.87
C THR A 54 -14.74 -15.76 -61.45
N ILE A 55 -14.65 -14.79 -62.35
CA ILE A 55 -14.14 -13.44 -62.05
C ILE A 55 -15.06 -12.73 -61.06
N PHE A 56 -16.38 -12.81 -61.23
CA PHE A 56 -17.34 -12.22 -60.31
C PHE A 56 -17.24 -12.82 -58.89
N ASP A 57 -17.13 -14.15 -58.78
CA ASP A 57 -16.95 -14.82 -57.49
C ASP A 57 -15.63 -14.42 -56.81
N MET A 58 -14.56 -14.22 -57.58
CA MET A 58 -13.30 -13.67 -57.06
C MET A 58 -13.44 -12.22 -56.58
N LEU A 59 -14.11 -11.36 -57.36
CA LEU A 59 -14.35 -9.97 -56.98
C LEU A 59 -15.21 -9.87 -55.71
N GLN A 60 -16.21 -10.75 -55.57
CA GLN A 60 -17.03 -10.81 -54.36
C GLN A 60 -16.22 -11.22 -53.14
N LYS A 61 -15.35 -12.24 -53.26
CA LYS A 61 -14.42 -12.64 -52.18
C LYS A 61 -13.46 -11.51 -51.83
N MET A 62 -12.86 -10.86 -52.83
CA MET A 62 -11.98 -9.70 -52.61
C MET A 62 -12.69 -8.55 -51.89
N SER A 63 -13.98 -8.32 -52.16
CA SER A 63 -14.76 -7.31 -51.43
C SER A 63 -14.89 -7.65 -49.95
N VAL A 64 -15.16 -8.91 -49.61
CA VAL A 64 -15.24 -9.39 -48.23
C VAL A 64 -13.88 -9.29 -47.54
N ASP A 65 -12.81 -9.74 -48.19
CA ASP A 65 -11.44 -9.65 -47.64
C ASP A 65 -11.03 -8.20 -47.37
N LEU A 66 -11.46 -7.24 -48.21
CA LEU A 66 -11.22 -5.81 -47.99
C LEU A 66 -11.98 -5.25 -46.78
N GLU A 67 -13.20 -5.73 -46.53
CA GLU A 67 -13.97 -5.40 -45.33
C GLU A 67 -13.28 -5.96 -44.08
N ASP A 68 -12.84 -7.21 -44.11
CA ASP A 68 -12.09 -7.83 -43.02
C ASP A 68 -10.78 -7.10 -42.73
N LEU A 69 -10.01 -6.73 -43.76
CA LEU A 69 -8.79 -5.92 -43.60
C LEU A 69 -9.07 -4.56 -42.97
N LYS A 70 -10.21 -3.94 -43.27
CA LYS A 70 -10.62 -2.69 -42.64
C LYS A 70 -10.91 -2.89 -41.15
N THR A 71 -11.63 -3.95 -40.79
CA THR A 71 -11.90 -4.26 -39.37
C THR A 71 -10.62 -4.58 -38.60
N ILE A 72 -9.68 -5.31 -39.19
CA ILE A 72 -8.37 -5.60 -38.61
C ILE A 72 -7.63 -4.30 -38.34
N LYS A 73 -7.60 -3.38 -39.32
CA LYS A 73 -6.95 -2.07 -39.16
C LYS A 73 -7.54 -1.27 -37.99
N GLU A 74 -8.86 -1.27 -37.85
CA GLU A 74 -9.56 -0.59 -36.75
C GLU A 74 -9.21 -1.22 -35.38
N ILE A 75 -9.19 -2.55 -35.31
CA ILE A 75 -8.80 -3.29 -34.10
C ILE A 75 -7.33 -3.00 -33.76
N THR A 76 -6.41 -3.04 -34.73
CA THR A 76 -4.99 -2.74 -34.53
C THR A 76 -4.80 -1.33 -33.98
N ALA A 77 -5.47 -0.33 -34.55
CA ALA A 77 -5.42 1.04 -34.04
C ALA A 77 -5.93 1.13 -32.59
N SER A 78 -7.02 0.44 -32.26
CA SER A 78 -7.52 0.38 -30.88
C SER A 78 -6.55 -0.32 -29.92
N VAL A 79 -5.85 -1.36 -30.37
CA VAL A 79 -4.84 -2.05 -29.58
C VAL A 79 -3.62 -1.15 -29.34
N GLU A 80 -3.17 -0.40 -30.34
CA GLU A 80 -2.08 0.58 -30.21
C GLU A 80 -2.42 1.67 -29.18
N GLU A 81 -3.65 2.20 -29.23
CA GLU A 81 -4.14 3.18 -28.24
C GLU A 81 -4.13 2.59 -26.82
N LYS A 82 -4.66 1.37 -26.65
CA LYS A 82 -4.64 0.69 -25.34
C LYS A 82 -3.22 0.41 -24.87
N LEU A 83 -2.31 0.04 -25.77
CA LEU A 83 -0.93 -0.24 -25.44
C LEU A 83 -0.20 1.03 -24.98
N THR A 84 -0.38 2.16 -25.67
CA THR A 84 0.19 3.44 -25.24
C THR A 84 -0.37 3.89 -23.88
N SER A 85 -1.67 3.67 -23.62
CA SER A 85 -2.27 3.90 -22.31
C SER A 85 -1.68 3.00 -21.22
N ILE A 86 -1.39 1.73 -21.53
CA ILE A 86 -0.74 0.84 -20.57
C ILE A 86 0.69 1.28 -20.29
N VAL A 87 1.47 1.62 -21.33
CA VAL A 87 2.85 2.08 -21.19
C VAL A 87 2.91 3.31 -20.27
N THR A 88 2.06 4.31 -20.51
CA THR A 88 2.02 5.53 -19.68
C THR A 88 1.66 5.23 -18.21
N ARG A 89 0.72 4.32 -17.96
CA ARG A 89 0.38 3.90 -16.59
C ARG A 89 1.50 3.12 -15.92
N VAL A 90 2.21 2.28 -16.67
CA VAL A 90 3.35 1.51 -16.16
C VAL A 90 4.48 2.47 -15.79
N THR A 91 4.81 3.44 -16.64
CA THR A 91 5.86 4.42 -16.33
C THR A 91 5.51 5.25 -15.08
N GLU A 92 4.25 5.66 -14.92
CA GLU A 92 3.81 6.38 -13.70
C GLU A 92 3.96 5.49 -12.45
N VAL A 93 3.61 4.21 -12.55
CA VAL A 93 3.76 3.26 -11.44
C VAL A 93 5.23 3.06 -11.11
N GLU A 94 6.10 2.90 -12.11
CA GLU A 94 7.55 2.75 -11.92
C GLU A 94 8.15 3.97 -11.21
N GLU A 95 7.77 5.19 -11.62
CA GLU A 95 8.19 6.42 -10.95
C GLU A 95 7.72 6.49 -9.49
N ARG A 96 6.46 6.13 -9.24
CA ARG A 96 5.91 6.09 -7.87
C ARG A 96 6.58 5.04 -7.01
N VAL A 97 6.90 3.86 -7.57
CA VAL A 97 7.61 2.80 -6.87
C VAL A 97 9.02 3.26 -6.54
N SER A 98 9.75 3.86 -7.48
CA SER A 98 11.08 4.42 -7.25
C SER A 98 11.07 5.46 -6.13
N ALA A 99 10.10 6.38 -6.12
CA ALA A 99 9.95 7.35 -5.05
C ALA A 99 9.66 6.70 -3.69
N VAL A 100 8.83 5.66 -3.66
CA VAL A 100 8.54 4.91 -2.42
C VAL A 100 9.78 4.17 -1.93
N GLU A 101 10.53 3.52 -2.82
CA GLU A 101 11.78 2.84 -2.49
C GLU A 101 12.82 3.80 -1.92
N ASP A 102 12.97 4.99 -2.51
CA ASP A 102 13.85 6.04 -1.98
C ASP A 102 13.44 6.51 -0.58
N THR A 103 12.13 6.67 -0.34
CA THR A 103 11.64 7.05 1.00
C THR A 103 11.85 5.94 2.01
N LEU A 104 11.67 4.68 1.61
CA LEU A 104 11.88 3.52 2.46
C LEU A 104 13.37 3.34 2.79
N ALA A 105 14.27 3.56 1.83
CA ALA A 105 15.72 3.54 2.04
C ALA A 105 16.13 4.58 3.10
N LYS A 106 15.62 5.82 2.99
CA LYS A 106 15.85 6.89 3.98
C LYS A 106 15.30 6.55 5.37
N GLN A 107 14.11 5.94 5.43
CA GLN A 107 13.53 5.49 6.70
C GLN A 107 14.30 4.32 7.32
N ASN A 108 14.88 3.43 6.51
CA ASN A 108 15.70 2.32 7.00
C ASN A 108 17.08 2.80 7.50
N GLU A 109 17.66 3.83 6.88
CA GLU A 109 18.91 4.44 7.35
C GLU A 109 18.73 5.13 8.70
N ASN A 110 17.61 5.83 8.88
CA ASN A 110 17.25 6.51 10.12
C ASN A 110 15.88 6.07 10.61
N PRO A 111 15.79 4.87 11.22
CA PRO A 111 14.53 4.35 11.72
C PRO A 111 13.96 5.30 12.78
N PRO A 112 12.65 5.57 12.76
CA PRO A 112 12.02 6.35 13.80
C PRO A 112 12.19 5.64 15.14
N VAL A 113 12.36 6.43 16.21
CA VAL A 113 12.49 5.91 17.57
C VAL A 113 11.32 4.97 17.88
N THR A 114 11.63 3.75 18.27
CA THR A 114 10.62 2.74 18.57
C THR A 114 9.85 3.16 19.82
N LYS A 115 8.55 2.81 19.91
CA LYS A 115 7.75 3.08 21.12
C LYS A 115 8.40 2.54 22.40
N ALA A 116 9.14 1.43 22.31
CA ALA A 116 9.88 0.85 23.42
C ALA A 116 11.08 1.72 23.84
N GLU A 117 11.88 2.20 22.89
CA GLU A 117 13.01 3.09 23.13
C GLU A 117 12.54 4.43 23.71
N TRP A 118 11.43 4.97 23.18
CA TRP A 118 10.83 6.19 23.72
C TRP A 118 10.39 6.01 25.17
N ARG A 119 9.75 4.90 25.51
CA ARG A 119 9.38 4.58 26.91
C ARG A 119 10.61 4.46 27.78
N GLN A 120 11.63 3.72 27.34
CA GLN A 120 12.88 3.57 28.09
C GLN A 120 13.56 4.93 28.34
N LEU A 121 13.58 5.81 27.33
CA LEU A 121 14.16 7.14 27.46
C LEU A 121 13.35 8.00 28.45
N ARG A 122 12.03 7.94 28.37
CA ARG A 122 11.12 8.62 29.31
C ARG A 122 11.32 8.12 30.74
N ASP A 123 11.42 6.82 30.94
CA ASP A 123 11.61 6.22 32.27
C ASP A 123 12.99 6.60 32.85
N ARG A 124 14.03 6.64 32.00
CA ARG A 124 15.35 7.15 32.41
C ARG A 124 15.30 8.62 32.80
N MET A 125 14.58 9.46 32.05
CA MET A 125 14.39 10.88 32.39
C MET A 125 13.67 11.04 33.73
N ALA A 126 12.55 10.33 33.93
CA ALA A 126 11.80 10.34 35.19
C ALA A 126 12.70 9.90 36.36
N MET A 127 13.47 8.82 36.21
CA MET A 127 14.39 8.35 37.24
C MET A 127 15.48 9.39 37.55
N MET A 128 16.02 10.10 36.55
CA MET A 128 17.01 11.17 36.77
C MET A 128 16.40 12.38 37.48
N GLU A 129 15.18 12.77 37.12
CA GLU A 129 14.44 13.84 37.78
C GLU A 129 14.15 13.47 39.23
N ASP A 130 13.63 12.27 39.48
CA ASP A 130 13.40 11.73 40.82
C ASP A 130 14.71 11.73 41.60
N ARG A 131 15.79 11.20 41.02
CA ARG A 131 17.11 11.15 41.65
C ARG A 131 17.61 12.53 42.08
N THR A 132 17.34 13.55 41.27
CA THR A 132 17.72 14.95 41.55
C THR A 132 16.83 15.58 42.62
N ARG A 133 15.55 15.18 42.69
CA ARG A 133 14.58 15.68 43.67
C ARG A 133 14.53 14.87 44.97
N ARG A 134 15.17 13.69 45.06
CA ARG A 134 15.20 12.85 46.29
C ARG A 134 15.65 13.58 47.56
N ASN A 135 16.48 14.61 47.40
CA ASN A 135 17.03 15.38 48.50
C ASN A 135 16.24 16.67 48.80
N ASN A 136 15.18 16.92 48.03
CA ASN A 136 14.34 18.09 48.14
C ASN A 136 13.11 17.75 48.98
N LEU A 137 12.81 18.57 49.98
CA LEU A 137 11.60 18.49 50.78
C LEU A 137 10.79 19.79 50.59
N ARG A 138 9.48 19.64 50.43
CA ARG A 138 8.53 20.76 50.43
C ARG A 138 7.73 20.74 51.73
N PHE A 139 7.77 21.85 52.45
CA PHE A 139 6.99 22.07 53.66
C PHE A 139 5.86 23.05 53.36
N VAL A 140 4.64 22.67 53.68
CA VAL A 140 3.42 23.45 53.42
C VAL A 140 2.70 23.71 54.74
N GLY A 141 2.18 24.91 54.94
CA GLY A 141 1.35 25.22 56.12
C GLY A 141 1.98 26.15 57.16
N PHE A 142 3.14 26.75 56.88
CA PHE A 142 3.76 27.69 57.82
C PHE A 142 3.14 29.08 57.69
N LYS A 143 2.86 29.75 58.81
CA LYS A 143 2.36 31.13 58.80
C LYS A 143 3.42 32.09 58.23
N GLU A 144 2.98 33.04 57.40
CA GLU A 144 3.88 34.01 56.77
C GLU A 144 4.80 34.70 57.80
N GLY A 145 6.11 34.58 57.59
CA GLY A 145 7.11 35.25 58.42
C GLY A 145 7.48 34.55 59.73
N SER A 146 7.01 33.32 59.99
CA SER A 146 7.41 32.53 61.17
C SER A 146 8.92 32.30 61.26
N GLU A 147 9.59 32.30 60.12
CA GLU A 147 11.02 32.02 59.98
C GLU A 147 11.93 33.25 60.17
N LYS A 148 11.34 34.45 60.17
CA LYS A 148 12.07 35.74 60.18
C LYS A 148 13.10 35.81 59.03
N ASN A 149 14.38 36.01 59.36
CA ASN A 149 15.49 36.17 58.40
C ASN A 149 16.28 34.88 58.16
N ASP A 150 15.98 33.79 58.86
CA ASP A 150 16.73 32.52 58.75
C ASP A 150 15.79 31.33 58.57
N THR A 151 15.48 31.05 57.29
CA THR A 151 14.69 29.90 56.88
C THR A 151 15.36 28.56 57.21
N ALA A 152 16.70 28.48 57.13
CA ALA A 152 17.40 27.22 57.37
C ALA A 152 17.36 26.84 58.86
N GLY A 153 17.67 27.80 59.74
CA GLY A 153 17.61 27.59 61.18
C GLY A 153 16.20 27.24 61.67
N PHE A 154 15.17 27.89 61.12
CA PHE A 154 13.77 27.58 61.41
C PHE A 154 13.41 26.14 61.04
N LEU A 155 13.77 25.70 59.83
CA LEU A 155 13.48 24.34 59.38
C LEU A 155 14.24 23.27 60.17
N ILE A 156 15.48 23.53 60.61
CA ILE A 156 16.23 22.61 61.48
C ILE A 156 15.53 22.46 62.83
N GLN A 157 15.08 23.57 63.44
CA GLN A 157 14.35 23.55 64.71
C GLN A 157 13.02 22.80 64.54
N PHE A 158 12.28 23.07 63.47
CA PHE A 158 11.03 22.40 63.16
C PHE A 158 11.22 20.89 62.96
N LEU A 159 12.23 20.48 62.18
CA LEU A 159 12.54 19.06 61.96
C LEU A 159 12.94 18.39 63.27
N THR A 160 13.83 18.99 64.05
CA THR A 160 14.28 18.43 65.33
C THR A 160 13.12 18.24 66.31
N ALA A 161 12.20 19.22 66.39
CA ALA A 161 11.00 19.15 67.22
C ALA A 161 10.02 18.08 66.71
N THR A 162 9.77 18.02 65.40
CA THR A 162 8.80 17.09 64.80
C THR A 162 9.27 15.63 64.85
N LEU A 163 10.58 15.41 64.72
CA LEU A 163 11.18 14.08 64.77
C LEU A 163 11.55 13.63 66.20
N GLY A 164 11.33 14.47 67.22
CA GLY A 164 11.67 14.15 68.61
C GLY A 164 13.16 13.88 68.82
N MET A 165 14.03 14.52 68.04
CA MET A 165 15.47 14.24 68.06
C MET A 165 16.19 15.04 69.15
N SER A 166 17.17 14.41 69.80
CA SER A 166 18.06 15.09 70.74
C SER A 166 18.88 16.17 70.02
N PRO A 167 19.24 17.30 70.68
CA PRO A 167 20.08 18.36 70.09
C PRO A 167 21.45 17.87 69.57
N ALA A 168 21.95 16.74 70.07
CA ALA A 168 23.17 16.12 69.56
C ALA A 168 22.95 15.42 68.20
N ALA A 169 21.74 14.91 67.94
CA ALA A 169 21.37 14.28 66.68
C ALA A 169 20.98 15.30 65.61
N SER A 170 20.54 16.50 66.00
CA SER A 170 20.25 17.59 65.05
C SER A 170 21.52 18.16 64.38
N GLN A 171 22.70 17.96 64.96
CA GLN A 171 23.98 18.35 64.37
C GLN A 171 24.32 17.55 63.10
N GLY A 172 23.61 16.43 62.85
CA GLY A 172 23.73 15.66 61.61
C GLY A 172 22.90 16.19 60.44
N PHE A 173 22.08 17.24 60.63
CA PHE A 173 21.31 17.84 59.55
C PHE A 173 22.06 18.98 58.89
N GLU A 174 22.46 18.75 57.64
CA GLU A 174 23.03 19.77 56.79
C GLU A 174 22.03 20.13 55.69
N ILE A 175 21.51 21.35 55.77
CA ILE A 175 20.67 21.94 54.74
C ILE A 175 21.61 22.64 53.74
N GLU A 176 21.64 22.15 52.50
CA GLU A 176 22.40 22.78 51.41
C GLU A 176 21.77 24.11 50.98
N ARG A 177 20.43 24.15 50.94
CA ARG A 177 19.69 25.34 50.51
C ARG A 177 18.29 25.33 51.08
N ALA A 178 17.87 26.43 51.68
CA ALA A 178 16.49 26.66 52.10
C ALA A 178 15.99 27.97 51.50
N HIS A 179 14.79 27.96 50.91
CA HIS A 179 14.17 29.16 50.38
C HIS A 179 12.66 29.04 50.35
N ARG A 180 12.00 30.20 50.36
CA ARG A 180 10.56 30.29 50.11
C ARG A 180 10.31 30.05 48.63
N ASN A 181 9.33 29.23 48.31
CA ASN A 181 8.89 29.10 46.94
C ASN A 181 8.10 30.36 46.59
N PRO A 182 8.43 31.10 45.51
CA PRO A 182 7.59 32.19 45.07
C PRO A 182 6.20 31.64 44.75
N SER A 183 5.19 32.00 45.54
CA SER A 183 3.84 31.54 45.33
C SER A 183 3.33 32.07 43.99
N THR A 184 2.79 31.18 43.15
CA THR A 184 2.06 31.55 41.93
C THR A 184 0.61 31.94 42.23
N GLU A 185 0.16 31.81 43.48
CA GLU A 185 -1.21 32.07 43.89
C GLU A 185 -1.41 33.52 44.36
N THR A 186 -2.50 34.12 43.90
CA THR A 186 -2.91 35.48 44.22
C THR A 186 -3.11 35.68 45.72
N ARG A 187 -2.76 36.89 46.19
CA ARG A 187 -2.79 37.44 47.56
C ARG A 187 -3.94 37.05 48.51
N PHE A 188 -5.04 36.48 48.02
CA PHE A 188 -6.25 36.14 48.79
C PHE A 188 -6.23 34.74 49.45
N GLN A 189 -5.27 33.87 49.16
CA GLN A 189 -5.11 32.54 49.79
C GLN A 189 -3.87 32.43 50.70
N ARG A 190 -3.31 33.56 51.13
CA ARG A 190 -2.06 33.64 51.91
C ARG A 190 -2.28 33.34 53.39
N GLU A 191 -2.72 32.13 53.69
CA GLU A 191 -2.76 31.59 55.05
C GLU A 191 -1.52 30.73 55.37
N ALA A 192 -0.81 30.25 54.35
CA ALA A 192 0.34 29.36 54.48
C ALA A 192 1.44 29.59 53.41
N GLU A 193 2.70 29.55 53.82
CA GLU A 193 3.88 29.58 52.96
C GLU A 193 4.37 28.16 52.62
N ASP A 194 4.90 28.05 51.40
CA ASP A 194 5.61 26.90 50.88
C ASP A 194 7.12 27.09 51.02
N HIS A 195 7.76 26.25 51.82
CA HIS A 195 9.20 26.25 52.00
C HIS A 195 9.81 25.07 51.27
N HIS A 196 10.84 25.34 50.47
CA HIS A 196 11.62 24.32 49.80
C HIS A 196 13.00 24.23 50.43
N CYS A 197 13.35 23.04 50.89
CA CYS A 197 14.65 22.75 51.47
C CYS A 197 15.32 21.62 50.72
N ARG A 198 16.60 21.78 50.42
CA ARG A 198 17.46 20.73 49.91
C ARG A 198 18.44 20.31 51.00
N LEU A 199 18.40 19.05 51.36
CA LEU A 199 19.25 18.45 52.38
C LEU A 199 20.41 17.71 51.72
N SER A 200 21.60 17.76 52.32
CA SER A 200 22.74 17.00 51.78
C SER A 200 22.48 15.48 51.85
N THR A 201 21.76 15.04 52.90
CA THR A 201 21.36 13.64 53.09
C THR A 201 19.93 13.55 53.68
N THR A 202 18.93 13.15 52.87
CA THR A 202 17.54 12.95 53.34
C THR A 202 17.28 11.58 53.95
N SER A 203 18.17 10.60 53.73
CA SER A 203 17.92 9.21 54.14
C SER A 203 17.70 9.06 55.65
N ARG A 204 18.39 9.83 56.49
CA ARG A 204 18.25 9.77 57.96
C ARG A 204 16.93 10.33 58.48
N LEU A 205 16.32 11.31 57.80
CA LEU A 205 15.05 11.90 58.24
C LEU A 205 13.89 10.91 58.15
N LEU A 206 13.85 10.10 57.08
CA LEU A 206 12.77 9.16 56.83
C LEU A 206 12.84 7.93 57.74
N GLU A 207 14.05 7.51 58.13
CA GLU A 207 14.25 6.38 59.04
C GLU A 207 13.74 6.69 60.47
N HIS A 208 13.89 7.92 60.95
CA HIS A 208 13.37 8.34 62.25
C HIS A 208 11.87 8.64 62.25
N SER A 209 11.33 9.26 61.19
CA SER A 209 9.87 9.51 61.06
C SER A 209 9.03 8.23 61.03
N ALA A 210 9.56 7.12 60.50
CA ALA A 210 8.81 5.86 60.42
C ALA A 210 8.56 5.20 61.79
N CYS A 211 9.21 5.67 62.85
CA CYS A 211 9.11 5.10 64.20
C CYS A 211 8.30 5.97 65.19
N GLY A 212 7.99 7.23 64.85
CA GLY A 212 7.33 8.19 65.75
C GLY A 212 5.83 8.34 65.46
N GLN A 213 4.98 7.61 66.17
CA GLN A 213 3.56 7.97 66.28
C GLN A 213 3.36 9.06 67.32
N GLY A 214 2.75 10.17 66.89
CA GLY A 214 1.87 11.01 67.71
C GLY A 214 2.53 12.04 68.62
N GLU A 215 2.33 13.31 68.31
CA GLU A 215 1.53 14.22 69.14
C GLU A 215 1.25 15.51 68.35
N ASN A 216 -0.04 15.86 68.25
CA ASN A 216 -0.55 16.97 67.44
C ASN A 216 -0.35 18.29 68.19
N ASN A 217 0.53 19.17 67.67
CA ASN A 217 0.53 20.59 68.00
C ASN A 217 0.08 21.40 66.79
N GLU A 218 -0.86 22.34 67.00
CA GLU A 218 -1.64 23.14 66.02
C GLU A 218 -0.83 24.10 65.11
N SER A 219 0.48 23.88 64.97
CA SER A 219 1.38 24.60 64.06
C SER A 219 2.09 23.64 63.09
N SER A 220 1.47 22.50 62.79
CA SER A 220 2.09 21.36 62.11
C SER A 220 2.09 21.54 60.58
N GLY A 221 3.17 22.11 60.06
CA GLY A 221 3.47 22.07 58.63
C GLY A 221 3.57 20.60 58.15
N LYS A 222 2.96 20.29 57.00
CA LYS A 222 3.02 18.96 56.40
C LYS A 222 4.26 18.84 55.51
N ILE A 223 4.98 17.73 55.62
CA ILE A 223 6.12 17.40 54.76
C ILE A 223 5.59 16.62 53.55
N ILE A 224 5.84 17.12 52.36
CA ILE A 224 5.48 16.46 51.09
C ILE A 224 6.77 16.22 50.30
N LYS A 225 6.88 15.03 49.70
CA LYS A 225 7.95 14.69 48.75
C LYS A 225 7.59 15.13 47.33
#